data_AF-A0A6A0HEW5-F1
#
_entry.id   AF-A0A6A0HEW5-F1
#
_cell.length_a   1.000
_cell.length_b   1.000
_cell.length_c   1.000
_cell.angle_alpha   90.00
_cell.angle_beta   90.00
_cell.angle_gamma   90.00
#
_symmetry.space_group_name_H-M   'P 1'
#
loop_
_entity.id
_entity.type
_entity.pdbx_description
1 polymer ?
#
loop_
_entity_poly.entity_id
_entity_poly.type
_entity_poly.pdbx_seq_one_letter_code
_entity_poly.pdbx_strand_id
1 'polypeptide(L)'
;MYISDVVRPTPVQFACIPPALQGKDVIGGAKTGSGKTMAFVLPILNKLSDDPYGIFALVLTPTRELAFQISDQFRAVGGSMGLR
;
A
#
# COMPACT_ATOMS: atom_id res chain seq x y z
N MET A 1 10.47 -17.15 6.10
CA MET A 1 11.43 -16.14 6.59
C MET A 1 11.53 -15.09 5.48
N TYR A 2 10.84 -13.95 5.45
CA TYR A 2 10.39 -13.03 6.51
C TYR A 2 8.96 -12.53 6.20
N ILE A 3 7.98 -12.84 7.08
CA ILE A 3 6.88 -11.90 7.33
C ILE A 3 7.37 -11.14 8.56
N SER A 4 8.10 -10.06 8.31
CA SER A 4 8.69 -9.22 9.35
C SER A 4 7.59 -8.60 10.21
N ASP A 5 7.42 -9.08 11.44
CA ASP A 5 7.10 -8.37 12.70
C ASP A 5 6.13 -7.15 12.70
N VAL A 6 5.22 -6.99 11.73
CA VAL A 6 4.20 -5.93 11.78
C VAL A 6 2.99 -6.43 12.55
N VAL A 7 3.08 -6.40 13.88
CA VAL A 7 1.97 -6.77 14.77
C VAL A 7 1.03 -5.58 15.03
N ARG A 8 1.48 -4.34 14.77
CA ARG A 8 0.69 -3.11 15.00
C ARG A 8 0.83 -2.10 13.86
N PRO A 9 -0.27 -1.51 13.37
CA PRO A 9 -0.21 -0.46 12.37
C PRO A 9 0.46 0.79 12.94
N THR A 10 1.22 1.50 12.11
CA THR A 10 1.74 2.83 12.46
C THR A 10 0.60 3.85 12.57
N PRO A 11 0.78 5.01 13.24
CA PRO A 11 -0.29 6.00 13.38
C PRO A 11 -0.91 6.44 12.04
N VAL A 12 -0.10 6.62 11.00
CA VAL A 12 -0.60 6.99 9.67
C VAL A 12 -1.38 5.84 9.02
N GLN A 13 -0.94 4.59 9.19
CA GLN A 13 -1.68 3.42 8.71
C GLN A 13 -3.02 3.27 9.43
N PHE A 14 -3.03 3.41 10.76
CA PHE A 14 -4.24 3.34 11.56
C PHE A 14 -5.26 4.41 11.16
N ALA A 15 -4.81 5.63 10.88
CA ALA A 15 -5.68 6.72 10.47
C ALA A 15 -6.16 6.61 9.00
N CYS A 16 -5.32 6.10 8.09
CA CYS A 16 -5.60 6.15 6.65
C CYS A 16 -6.24 4.88 6.09
N ILE A 17 -5.90 3.69 6.61
CA ILE A 17 -6.36 2.42 6.02
C ILE A 17 -7.88 2.25 6.13
N PRO A 18 -8.53 2.43 7.31
CA PRO A 18 -9.97 2.25 7.41
C PRO A 18 -10.81 3.14 6.47
N PRO A 19 -10.57 4.47 6.35
CA PRO A 19 -11.32 5.29 5.40
C PRO A 19 -10.99 4.93 3.94
N ALA A 20 -9.75 4.57 3.62
CA ALA A 20 -9.40 4.14 2.26
C ALA A 20 -10.12 2.84 1.86
N LEU A 21 -10.25 1.87 2.77
CA LEU A 21 -11.04 0.64 2.54
C LEU A 21 -12.54 0.93 2.36
N GLN A 22 -13.04 2.03 2.91
CA GLN A 22 -14.42 2.51 2.70
C GLN A 22 -14.59 3.27 1.37
N GLY A 23 -13.55 3.37 0.55
CA GLY A 23 -13.56 4.10 -0.72
C GLY A 23 -13.59 5.62 -0.55
N LYS A 24 -13.17 6.14 0.61
CA LYS A 24 -13.07 7.59 0.85
C LYS A 24 -11.71 8.10 0.38
N ASP A 25 -11.69 9.35 -0.07
CA ASP A 25 -10.45 10.08 -0.31
C ASP A 25 -9.72 10.36 1.01
N VAL A 26 -8.40 10.19 1.00
CA VAL A 26 -7.55 10.30 2.20
C VAL A 26 -6.35 11.19 1.92
N ILE A 27 -6.10 12.15 2.82
CA ILE A 27 -4.87 12.94 2.85
C ILE A 27 -4.04 12.50 4.06
N GLY A 28 -2.94 11.81 3.80
CA GLY A 28 -2.04 11.26 4.83
C GLY A 28 -0.75 12.06 5.00
N GLY A 29 -0.71 12.99 5.95
CA GLY A 29 0.50 13.73 6.32
C GLY A 29 1.34 13.01 7.36
N ALA A 30 2.56 12.57 7.01
CA ALA A 30 3.52 12.03 7.98
C ALA A 30 4.97 12.17 7.50
N LYS A 31 5.95 11.99 8.39
CA LYS A 31 7.39 11.99 8.03
C LYS A 31 7.78 10.77 7.17
N THR A 32 8.91 10.84 6.49
CA THR A 32 9.49 9.69 5.77
C THR A 32 9.81 8.57 6.77
N GLY A 33 9.67 7.31 6.35
CA GLY A 33 9.82 6.15 7.24
C GLY A 33 8.62 5.86 8.15
N SER A 34 7.54 6.65 8.12
CA SER A 34 6.34 6.41 8.94
C SER A 34 5.42 5.28 8.47
N GLY A 35 5.79 4.55 7.41
CA GLY A 35 4.95 3.48 6.86
C GLY A 35 3.79 3.97 5.98
N LYS A 36 3.87 5.19 5.43
CA LYS A 36 2.86 5.76 4.52
C LYS A 36 2.60 4.89 3.29
N THR A 37 3.63 4.22 2.77
CA THR A 37 3.50 3.35 1.59
C THR A 37 2.48 2.24 1.85
N MET A 38 2.61 1.54 2.98
CA MET A 38 1.64 0.51 3.36
C MET A 38 0.23 1.05 3.61
N ALA A 39 0.09 2.33 3.96
CA ALA A 39 -1.21 2.95 4.20
C ALA A 39 -2.07 3.05 2.92
N PHE A 40 -1.46 3.07 1.73
CA PHE A 40 -2.19 3.00 0.45
C PHE A 40 -2.03 1.65 -0.27
N VAL A 41 -0.90 0.94 -0.12
CA VAL A 41 -0.69 -0.37 -0.76
C VAL A 41 -1.71 -1.39 -0.28
N LEU A 42 -1.94 -1.48 1.03
CA LEU A 42 -2.89 -2.45 1.61
C LEU A 42 -4.33 -2.28 1.11
N PRO A 43 -4.94 -1.09 1.16
CA PRO A 43 -6.31 -0.93 0.66
C PRO A 43 -6.42 -1.15 -0.85
N ILE A 44 -5.42 -0.74 -1.64
CA ILE A 44 -5.40 -1.00 -3.09
C ILE A 44 -5.39 -2.50 -3.36
N LEU A 45 -4.48 -3.25 -2.73
CA LEU A 45 -4.36 -4.69 -2.91
C LEU A 45 -5.59 -5.44 -2.40
N ASN A 46 -6.15 -5.03 -1.26
CA ASN A 46 -7.38 -5.59 -0.73
C ASN A 46 -8.51 -5.45 -1.76
N LYS A 47 -8.67 -4.27 -2.36
CA LYS A 47 -9.73 -4.03 -3.34
C LYS A 47 -9.49 -4.73 -4.67
N LEU A 48 -8.23 -4.79 -5.12
CA LEU A 48 -7.84 -5.55 -6.31
C LEU A 48 -8.07 -7.07 -6.13
N SER A 49 -7.97 -7.59 -4.89
CA SER A 49 -8.17 -9.02 -4.63
C SER A 49 -9.63 -9.48 -4.82
N ASP A 50 -10.59 -8.56 -4.81
CA ASP A 50 -12.00 -8.86 -5.08
C ASP A 50 -12.22 -9.27 -6.55
N ASP A 51 -11.52 -8.62 -7.49
CA ASP A 51 -11.58 -8.88 -8.94
C ASP A 51 -10.22 -8.51 -9.60
N PRO A 52 -9.26 -9.45 -9.66
CA PRO A 52 -7.89 -9.18 -10.08
C PRO A 52 -7.78 -9.05 -11.61
N TYR A 53 -8.20 -7.91 -12.15
CA TYR A 53 -8.21 -7.66 -13.59
C TYR A 53 -7.74 -6.24 -13.98
N GLY A 54 -6.94 -6.17 -15.05
CA GLY A 54 -6.58 -4.91 -15.73
C GLY A 54 -5.69 -3.96 -14.92
N ILE A 55 -5.64 -2.70 -15.36
CA ILE A 55 -4.95 -1.61 -14.65
C ILE A 55 -5.93 -1.07 -13.59
N PHE A 56 -5.61 -1.27 -12.31
CA PHE A 56 -6.50 -0.94 -11.19
C PHE A 56 -6.13 0.36 -10.45
N ALA A 57 -4.85 0.67 -10.32
CA ALA A 57 -4.39 1.83 -9.57
C ALA A 57 -3.19 2.52 -10.24
N LEU A 58 -3.13 3.85 -10.10
CA LEU A 58 -2.01 4.68 -10.53
C LEU A 58 -1.35 5.32 -9.30
N VAL A 59 -0.06 5.04 -9.10
CA VAL A 59 0.74 5.68 -8.04
C VAL A 59 1.72 6.65 -8.67
N LEU A 60 1.54 7.93 -8.40
CA LEU A 60 2.44 8.99 -8.85
C LEU A 60 3.50 9.28 -7.79
N THR A 61 4.74 9.46 -8.23
CA THR A 61 5.88 9.70 -7.35
C THR A 61 6.91 10.59 -8.06
N PRO A 62 7.62 11.47 -7.34
CA PRO A 62 8.50 12.46 -7.98
C PRO A 62 9.80 11.89 -8.55
N THR A 63 10.22 10.69 -8.14
CA THR A 63 11.50 10.09 -8.57
C THR A 63 11.37 8.63 -8.96
N ARG A 64 12.25 8.18 -9.87
CA ARG A 64 12.25 6.79 -10.35
C ARG A 64 12.62 5.81 -9.24
N GLU A 65 13.55 6.18 -8.38
CA GLU A 65 14.02 5.40 -7.23
C GLU A 65 12.86 5.11 -6.27
N LEU A 66 12.03 6.13 -5.99
CA LEU A 66 10.86 5.95 -5.14
C LEU A 66 9.78 5.10 -5.83
N ALA A 67 9.66 5.16 -7.15
CA ALA A 67 8.77 4.26 -7.91
C ALA A 67 9.18 2.79 -7.74
N PHE A 68 10.48 2.50 -7.85
CA PHE A 68 11.00 1.15 -7.63
C PHE A 68 10.76 0.68 -6.20
N GLN A 69 11.06 1.51 -5.19
CA GLN A 69 10.81 1.17 -3.79
C GLN A 69 9.33 0.86 -3.52
N ILE A 70 8.41 1.65 -4.09
CA ILE A 70 6.96 1.40 -3.96
C ILE A 70 6.58 0.10 -4.67
N SER A 71 7.07 -0.14 -5.89
CA SER A 71 6.82 -1.37 -6.65
C SER A 71 7.25 -2.62 -5.87
N ASP A 72 8.39 -2.56 -5.20
CA ASP A 72 8.85 -3.67 -4.36
C ASP A 72 7.94 -3.92 -3.16
N GLN A 73 7.32 -2.87 -2.58
CA GLN A 73 6.30 -3.05 -1.53
C GLN A 73 5.05 -3.74 -2.07
N PHE A 74 4.59 -3.38 -3.28
CA PHE A 74 3.46 -4.07 -3.92
C PHE A 74 3.78 -5.55 -4.15
N ARG A 75 4.99 -5.89 -4.62
CA ARG A 75 5.39 -7.29 -4.83
C ARG A 75 5.55 -8.06 -3.53
N ALA A 76 6.14 -7.46 -2.51
CA ALA A 76 6.34 -8.11 -1.21
C ALA A 76 5.01 -8.48 -0.53
N VAL A 77 4.01 -7.61 -0.65
CA VAL A 77 2.68 -7.80 -0.02
C VAL A 77 1.72 -8.56 -0.95
N GLY A 78 1.81 -8.32 -2.26
CA GLY A 78 0.95 -8.89 -3.29
C GLY A 78 1.40 -10.23 -3.85
N GLY A 79 2.60 -10.72 -3.50
CA GLY A 79 3.17 -11.94 -4.06
C GLY A 79 2.34 -13.20 -3.84
N SER A 80 1.55 -13.27 -2.76
CA SER A 80 0.60 -14.37 -2.51
C SER A 80 -0.66 -14.29 -3.38
N MET A 81 -0.95 -13.14 -3.98
CA MET A 81 -2.15 -12.90 -4.81
C MET A 81 -1.90 -13.12 -6.31
N GLY A 82 -0.71 -13.62 -6.69
CA GLY A 82 -0.34 -13.84 -8.09
C GLY A 82 -0.08 -12.55 -8.88
N LEU A 83 -0.03 -11.41 -8.20
CA LEU A 83 0.27 -10.11 -8.78
C LEU A 83 1.76 -10.02 -9.12
N ARG A 84 2.09 -9.66 -10.37
CA ARG A 84 3.46 -9.58 -10.91
C ARG A 84 3.86 -8.15 -11.23
#